data_AF-A0A3M1GB93-F1
#
_entry.id   AF-A0A3M1GB93-F1
#
_cell.length_a   1.000
_cell.length_b   1.000
_cell.length_c   1.000
_cell.angle_alpha   90.00
_cell.angle_beta   90.00
_cell.angle_gamma   90.00
#
_symmetry.space_group_name_H-M   'P 1'
#
loop_
_entity.id
_entity.type
_entity.pdbx_description
1 polymer ?
#
loop_
_entity_poly.entity_id
_entity_poly.type
_entity_poly.pdbx_seq_one_letter_code
_entity_poly.pdbx_strand_id
1 'polypeptide(L)'
;MRLKTISAPTAREAMAKVREQLGPDAIIVNIDSSAKSGPVRVTAAVEHQPVAEPLPEMAPPPPAARQTPFEAATLAAMLRYHGLPTTLATRIQTAASAMDAESLDDGLAAGLQTLYRFQPIG
;
A
#
# COMPACT_ATOMS: atom_id res chain seq x y z
N MET A 1 11.73 19.95 -1.00
CA MET A 1 13.09 19.65 -0.52
C MET A 1 14.10 20.64 -1.11
N ARG A 2 15.01 21.22 -0.31
CA ARG A 2 16.11 22.10 -0.79
C ARG A 2 17.46 21.58 -0.28
N LEU A 3 18.41 21.32 -1.19
CA LEU A 3 19.76 20.81 -0.88
C LEU A 3 20.80 21.90 -1.13
N LYS A 4 21.78 22.05 -0.24
CA LYS A 4 22.88 23.01 -0.42
C LYS A 4 24.20 22.45 0.10
N THR A 5 25.27 22.71 -0.64
CA THR A 5 26.63 22.39 -0.26
C THR A 5 27.37 23.67 0.17
N ILE A 6 27.88 23.68 1.39
CA ILE A 6 28.55 24.81 2.03
C ILE A 6 29.98 24.41 2.35
N SER A 7 30.94 25.26 2.01
CA SER A 7 32.36 25.03 2.35
C SER A 7 32.85 26.09 3.33
N ALA A 8 33.64 25.68 4.32
CA ALA A 8 34.27 26.57 5.28
C ALA A 8 35.63 26.04 5.77
N PRO A 9 36.52 26.91 6.28
CA PRO A 9 37.82 26.51 6.86
C PRO A 9 37.73 25.41 7.91
N THR A 10 36.68 25.42 8.74
CA THR A 10 36.47 24.41 9.79
C THR A 10 35.07 23.82 9.73
N ALA A 11 34.90 22.61 10.25
CA ALA A 11 33.59 21.97 10.37
C ALA A 11 32.62 22.82 11.23
N ARG A 12 33.13 23.49 12.28
CA ARG A 12 32.35 24.38 13.13
C ARG A 12 31.76 25.56 12.35
N GLU A 13 32.58 26.19 11.52
CA GLU A 13 32.13 27.30 10.66
C GLU A 13 31.16 26.81 9.57
N ALA A 14 31.42 25.64 8.99
CA ALA A 14 30.52 25.06 7.99
C ALA A 14 29.14 24.78 8.60
N MET A 15 29.09 24.21 9.81
CA MET A 15 27.84 23.95 10.53
C MET A 15 27.11 25.23 10.96
N ALA A 16 27.83 26.29 11.35
CA ALA A 16 27.24 27.59 11.64
C ALA A 16 26.55 28.18 10.40
N LYS A 17 27.21 28.13 9.24
CA LYS A 17 26.65 28.58 7.95
C LYS A 17 25.46 27.71 7.49
N VAL A 18 25.48 26.41 7.74
CA VAL A 18 24.31 25.54 7.48
C VAL A 18 23.11 26.03 8.29
N ARG A 19 23.28 26.27 9.59
CA ARG A 19 22.19 26.74 10.46
C ARG A 19 21.69 28.13 10.06
N GLU A 20 22.58 29.04 9.69
CA GLU A 20 22.23 30.38 9.22
C GLU A 20 21.41 30.34 7.93
N GLN A 21 21.77 29.46 6.98
CA GLN A 21 21.20 29.46 5.64
C GLN A 21 20.03 28.50 5.43
N LEU A 22 19.98 27.39 6.17
CA LEU A 22 18.97 26.33 6.02
C LEU A 22 18.11 26.17 7.28
N GLY A 23 18.47 26.83 8.38
CA GLY A 23 17.75 26.74 9.65
C GLY A 23 18.24 25.61 10.56
N PRO A 24 17.68 25.52 11.78
CA PRO A 24 18.07 24.50 12.77
C PRO A 24 17.65 23.08 12.36
N ASP A 25 16.62 22.94 11.53
CA ASP A 25 16.05 21.65 11.10
C ASP A 25 16.73 21.06 9.86
N ALA A 26 17.87 21.64 9.44
CA ALA A 26 18.64 21.13 8.32
C ALA A 26 19.29 19.78 8.66
N ILE A 27 19.09 18.80 7.79
CA ILE A 27 19.67 17.46 7.89
C ILE A 27 20.98 17.43 7.11
N ILE A 28 22.06 16.94 7.72
CA ILE A 28 23.36 16.80 7.05
C ILE A 28 23.38 15.50 6.24
N VAL A 29 23.60 15.62 4.93
CA VAL A 29 23.67 14.51 4.00
C VAL A 29 25.10 13.99 3.83
N ASN A 30 26.08 14.91 3.79
CA ASN A 30 27.49 14.54 3.64
C ASN A 30 28.42 15.56 4.29
N ILE A 31 29.57 15.09 4.81
CA ILE A 31 30.67 15.91 5.30
C ILE A 31 31.96 15.38 4.68
N ASP A 32 32.63 16.22 3.89
CA ASP A 32 33.94 15.93 3.30
C ASP A 32 35.00 16.84 3.96
N SER A 33 35.97 16.20 4.62
CA SER A 33 37.11 16.82 5.31
C SER A 33 38.45 16.24 4.86
N SER A 34 38.53 15.71 3.63
CA SER A 34 39.63 14.86 3.12
C SER A 34 41.03 15.51 3.04
N ALA A 35 41.23 16.76 3.46
CA ALA A 35 42.55 17.36 3.54
C ALA A 35 42.87 17.80 4.98
N LYS A 36 43.99 17.31 5.52
CA LYS A 36 44.62 17.74 6.79
C LYS A 36 44.78 19.27 6.93
N SER A 37 44.59 20.04 5.85
CA SER A 37 44.65 21.50 5.81
C SER A 37 43.67 22.13 4.78
N GLY A 38 42.63 21.43 4.32
CA GLY A 38 41.69 21.94 3.30
C GLY A 38 40.31 22.31 3.86
N PRO A 39 39.52 23.12 3.12
CA PRO A 39 38.20 23.54 3.56
C PRO A 39 37.24 22.35 3.67
N VAL A 40 36.51 22.29 4.78
CA VAL A 40 35.46 21.29 5.04
C VAL A 40 34.23 21.63 4.22
N ARG A 41 33.69 20.65 3.51
CA ARG A 41 32.48 20.76 2.69
C ARG A 41 31.34 19.98 3.33
N VAL A 42 30.26 20.66 3.67
CA VAL A 42 29.06 20.08 4.27
C VAL A 42 27.91 20.22 3.29
N THR A 43 27.27 19.11 2.95
CA THR A 43 26.04 19.08 2.16
C THR A 43 24.86 18.83 3.08
N ALA A 44 23.89 19.73 3.08
CA ALA A 44 22.74 19.69 3.96
C ALA A 44 21.44 19.91 3.18
N ALA A 45 20.36 19.30 3.66
CA ALA A 45 19.02 19.40 3.08
C ALA A 45 18.04 19.94 4.11
N VAL A 46 17.03 20.69 3.66
CA VAL A 46 15.82 20.96 4.45
C VAL A 46 14.60 20.46 3.69
N GLU A 47 13.78 19.67 4.39
CA GLU A 47 12.49 19.23 3.91
C GLU A 47 11.43 20.22 4.39
N HIS A 48 10.88 20.99 3.46
CA HIS A 48 9.65 21.73 3.74
C HIS A 48 8.53 20.73 3.52
N GLN A 49 8.12 20.04 4.58
CA GLN A 49 6.92 19.23 4.53
C GLN A 49 5.76 20.22 4.50
N PRO A 50 5.02 20.35 3.38
CA PRO A 50 3.80 21.14 3.42
C PRO A 50 2.95 20.57 4.54
N VAL A 51 2.45 21.43 5.43
CA VAL A 51 1.43 21.04 6.40
C VAL A 51 0.35 20.36 5.57
N ALA A 52 0.15 19.06 5.80
CA ALA A 52 -0.83 18.31 5.04
C ALA A 52 -2.17 19.04 5.21
N GLU A 53 -2.70 19.57 4.11
CA GLU A 53 -4.06 20.07 4.12
C GLU A 53 -4.93 18.93 4.65
N PRO A 54 -5.84 19.19 5.60
CA PRO A 54 -6.74 18.15 6.09
C PRO A 54 -7.42 17.55 4.87
N LEU A 55 -7.17 16.24 4.66
CA LEU A 55 -7.80 15.50 3.58
C LEU A 55 -9.31 15.75 3.68
N PRO A 56 -10.00 16.01 2.56
CA PRO A 56 -11.45 16.11 2.59
C PRO A 56 -11.99 14.87 3.28
N GLU A 57 -12.85 15.08 4.28
CA GLU A 57 -13.46 14.01 5.06
C GLU A 57 -14.09 13.02 4.08
N MET A 58 -13.48 11.84 3.97
CA MET A 58 -13.97 10.80 3.08
C MET A 58 -15.39 10.48 3.52
N ALA A 59 -16.34 10.60 2.60
CA ALA A 59 -17.70 10.15 2.85
C ALA A 59 -17.65 8.73 3.44
N PRO A 60 -18.43 8.44 4.49
CA PRO A 60 -18.45 7.11 5.07
C PRO A 60 -18.68 6.09 3.96
N PRO A 61 -18.02 4.92 4.01
CA PRO A 61 -18.24 3.89 3.01
C PRO A 61 -19.74 3.62 2.91
N PRO A 62 -20.27 3.38 1.70
CA PRO A 62 -21.67 3.02 1.56
C PRO A 62 -21.97 1.84 2.50
N PRO A 63 -23.18 1.79 3.10
CA PRO A 63 -23.56 0.67 3.94
C PRO A 63 -23.30 -0.63 3.18
N ALA A 64 -22.70 -1.61 3.89
CA ALA A 64 -22.37 -2.90 3.29
C ALA A 64 -23.57 -3.42 2.50
N ALA A 65 -23.36 -3.77 1.23
CA ALA A 65 -24.42 -4.28 0.39
C ALA A 65 -25.08 -5.47 1.11
N ARG A 66 -26.41 -5.53 1.10
CA ARG A 66 -27.14 -6.65 1.68
C ARG A 66 -26.62 -7.94 1.05
N GLN A 67 -26.04 -8.81 1.88
CA GLN A 67 -25.59 -10.12 1.44
C GLN A 67 -26.80 -10.91 0.95
N THR A 68 -26.63 -11.59 -0.17
CA THR A 68 -27.66 -12.47 -0.72
C THR A 68 -27.58 -13.80 0.04
N PRO A 69 -28.68 -14.27 0.67
CA PRO A 69 -28.68 -15.54 1.39
C PRO A 69 -28.30 -16.71 0.47
N PHE A 70 -27.61 -17.71 1.02
CA PHE A 70 -27.23 -18.88 0.24
C PHE A 70 -28.45 -19.68 -0.22
N GLU A 71 -28.60 -19.81 -1.53
CA GLU A 71 -29.61 -20.68 -2.16
C GLU A 71 -28.99 -21.44 -3.32
N ALA A 72 -29.00 -22.78 -3.24
CA ALA A 72 -28.37 -23.64 -4.24
C ALA A 72 -28.94 -23.44 -5.66
N ALA A 73 -30.24 -23.19 -5.78
CA ALA A 73 -30.90 -22.91 -7.06
C ALA A 73 -30.44 -21.58 -7.67
N THR A 74 -30.29 -20.56 -6.83
CA THR A 74 -29.81 -19.22 -7.24
C THR A 74 -28.35 -19.30 -7.70
N LEU A 75 -27.50 -20.01 -6.96
CA LEU A 75 -26.12 -20.28 -7.39
C LEU A 75 -26.09 -21.00 -8.75
N ALA A 76 -26.88 -22.06 -8.94
CA ALA A 76 -26.94 -22.79 -10.21
C ALA A 76 -27.38 -21.90 -11.38
N ALA A 77 -28.34 -21.00 -11.15
CA ALA A 77 -28.78 -20.04 -12.16
C ALA A 77 -27.67 -19.06 -12.53
N MET A 78 -26.92 -18.54 -11.55
CA MET A 78 -25.79 -17.63 -11.79
C MET A 78 -24.67 -18.31 -12.60
N LEU A 79 -24.25 -19.53 -12.22
CA LEU A 79 -23.20 -20.25 -12.95
C LEU A 79 -23.59 -20.51 -14.41
N ARG A 80 -24.86 -20.84 -14.66
CA ARG A 80 -25.41 -20.98 -16.01
C ARG A 80 -25.45 -19.65 -16.77
N TYR A 81 -25.87 -18.57 -16.11
CA TYR A 81 -25.93 -17.24 -16.70
C TYR A 81 -24.53 -16.77 -17.18
N HIS A 82 -23.50 -17.08 -16.40
CA HIS A 82 -22.10 -16.80 -16.76
C HIS A 82 -21.48 -17.80 -17.74
N GLY A 83 -22.25 -18.77 -18.24
CA GLY A 83 -21.83 -19.70 -19.30
C GLY A 83 -20.85 -20.78 -18.84
N LEU A 84 -20.80 -21.11 -17.55
CA LEU A 84 -19.95 -22.20 -17.08
C LEU A 84 -20.41 -23.53 -17.68
N PRO A 85 -19.49 -24.40 -18.14
CA PRO A 85 -19.83 -25.74 -18.57
C PRO A 85 -20.58 -26.50 -17.48
N THR A 86 -21.62 -27.27 -17.84
CA THR A 86 -22.49 -27.96 -16.88
C THR A 86 -21.71 -28.79 -15.88
N THR A 87 -20.72 -29.56 -16.33
CA THR A 87 -19.86 -30.39 -15.45
C THR A 87 -19.13 -29.55 -14.40
N LEU A 88 -18.65 -28.36 -14.78
CA LEU A 88 -17.98 -27.45 -13.85
C LEU A 88 -18.99 -26.81 -12.88
N ALA A 89 -20.12 -26.33 -13.40
CA ALA A 89 -21.17 -25.73 -12.58
C ALA A 89 -21.70 -26.70 -11.51
N THR A 90 -21.95 -27.96 -11.89
CA THR A 90 -22.37 -29.02 -10.94
C THR A 90 -21.32 -29.26 -9.87
N ARG A 91 -20.02 -29.34 -10.23
CA ARG A 91 -18.95 -29.53 -9.24
C ARG A 91 -18.89 -28.38 -8.24
N ILE A 92 -18.97 -27.14 -8.71
CA ILE A 92 -18.96 -25.95 -7.85
C ILE A 92 -20.19 -25.94 -6.94
N GLN A 93 -21.38 -26.22 -7.50
CA GLN A 93 -22.63 -26.27 -6.72
C GLN A 93 -22.57 -27.35 -5.64
N THR A 94 -22.11 -28.57 -5.97
CA THR A 94 -21.97 -29.65 -4.98
C THR A 94 -21.01 -29.27 -3.85
N ALA A 95 -19.87 -28.67 -4.19
CA ALA A 95 -18.89 -28.23 -3.20
C ALA A 95 -19.46 -27.10 -2.31
N ALA A 96 -20.13 -26.11 -2.89
CA ALA A 96 -20.75 -25.01 -2.16
C ALA A 96 -21.89 -25.48 -1.26
N SER A 97 -22.76 -26.38 -1.73
CA SER A 97 -23.89 -26.90 -0.94
C SER A 97 -23.47 -27.84 0.20
N ALA A 98 -22.23 -28.34 0.20
CA ALA A 98 -21.68 -29.10 1.32
C ALA A 98 -21.20 -28.17 2.47
N MET A 99 -21.16 -26.86 2.24
CA MET A 99 -20.76 -25.86 3.21
C MET A 99 -21.99 -25.25 3.87
N ASP A 100 -21.92 -25.01 5.17
CA ASP A 100 -22.96 -24.29 5.93
C ASP A 100 -22.77 -22.78 5.75
N ALA A 101 -22.99 -22.30 4.52
CA ALA A 101 -22.76 -20.90 4.15
C ALA A 101 -24.02 -20.05 4.38
N GLU A 102 -23.84 -18.88 4.99
CA GLU A 102 -24.94 -17.94 5.23
C GLU A 102 -25.27 -17.10 3.98
N SER A 103 -24.27 -16.83 3.14
CA SER A 103 -24.40 -16.01 1.93
C SER A 103 -23.94 -16.73 0.65
N LEU A 104 -24.42 -16.27 -0.51
CA LEU A 104 -23.98 -16.79 -1.82
C LEU A 104 -22.49 -16.55 -2.05
N ASP A 105 -21.97 -15.40 -1.62
CA ASP A 105 -20.56 -15.05 -1.77
C ASP A 105 -19.68 -16.03 -0.98
N ASP A 106 -20.06 -16.32 0.28
CA ASP A 106 -19.35 -17.28 1.12
C ASP A 106 -19.44 -18.70 0.56
N GLY A 107 -20.63 -19.12 0.12
CA GLY A 107 -20.85 -20.44 -0.47
C GLY A 107 -20.04 -20.64 -1.75
N LEU A 108 -20.02 -19.65 -2.64
CA LEU A 108 -19.23 -19.69 -3.86
C LEU A 108 -17.72 -19.70 -3.55
N ALA A 109 -17.27 -18.84 -2.64
CA ALA A 109 -15.87 -18.77 -2.23
C ALA A 109 -15.39 -20.11 -1.65
N ALA A 110 -16.16 -20.69 -0.72
CA ALA A 110 -15.85 -21.98 -0.11
C ALA A 110 -15.86 -23.13 -1.13
N GLY A 111 -16.83 -23.14 -2.05
CA GLY A 111 -16.89 -24.11 -3.15
C GLY A 111 -15.66 -24.05 -4.06
N LEU A 112 -15.22 -22.84 -4.44
CA LEU A 112 -14.02 -22.64 -5.25
C LEU A 112 -12.74 -23.04 -4.50
N GLN A 113 -12.58 -22.67 -3.24
CA GLN A 113 -11.42 -23.06 -2.41
C GLN A 113 -11.34 -24.58 -2.21
N THR A 114 -12.49 -25.25 -2.10
CA THR A 114 -12.55 -26.72 -1.99
C THR A 114 -12.06 -27.39 -3.27
N LEU A 115 -12.43 -26.86 -4.44
CA LEU A 115 -12.10 -27.45 -5.74
C LEU A 115 -10.72 -27.06 -6.27
N TYR A 116 -10.23 -25.89 -5.90
CA TYR A 116 -9.01 -25.30 -6.44
C TYR A 116 -8.10 -24.85 -5.31
N ARG A 117 -6.88 -25.38 -5.30
CA ARG A 117 -5.81 -24.89 -4.44
C ARG A 117 -4.94 -23.90 -5.18
N PHE A 118 -4.40 -22.94 -4.44
CA PHE A 118 -3.40 -22.03 -4.95
C PHE A 118 -2.18 -22.81 -5.46
N GLN A 119 -1.72 -22.46 -6.66
CA GLN A 119 -0.51 -22.98 -7.27
C GLN A 119 0.37 -21.77 -7.65
N PRO A 120 1.39 -21.43 -6.84
CA PRO A 120 2.29 -20.34 -7.18
C PRO A 120 3.11 -20.70 -8.42
N ILE A 121 3.36 -19.72 -9.26
CA ILE A 121 4.31 -19.85 -10.36
C ILE A 121 5.69 -19.57 -9.76
N GLY A 122 6.54 -20.59 -9.72
CA GLY A 122 7.95 -20.49 -9.36
C GLY A 122 8.84 -20.33 -10.60
#